data_AF-A0A679HHZ6-F1
#
_entry.id   AF-A0A679HHZ6-F1
#
_cell.length_a   1.000
_cell.length_b   1.000
_cell.length_c   1.000
_cell.angle_alpha   90.00
_cell.angle_beta   90.00
_cell.angle_gamma   90.00
#
_symmetry.space_group_name_H-M   'P 1'
#
loop_
_entity.id
_entity.type
_entity.pdbx_description
1 polymer ?
#
loop_
_entity_poly.entity_id
_entity_poly.type
_entity_poly.pdbx_seq_one_letter_code
_entity_poly.pdbx_strand_id
1 'polypeptide(L)'
;MNLLARLLFVWIAICSINLAHGGPSDGTGPVGYVEQLAGNLDSFSIERAGRTLSPALLLPVQTGDRLSVRGRGNILSLQCGNRRIRVTELESPFVVPPNATPPGFLSRLGVLLLDVGGRLTTQQAKSVTKVATSSRGHDEPLAIPLLQGRTSHLALPDKTLYVAWAGGSPPYEVRVTSVKSESRQIAALGGIEDQRAIVALSHSLPIGFAQVEIIDHDGSTARGLFEVIPAKRLPTAEAALNDTDVPASLKQILWMDALLKDSPAEWSFQAYQVISPLVPESQPAQALRDCLERTVSCYDR
;
A
#
# COMPACT_ATOMS: atom_id res chain seq x y z
N MET A 1 -23.36 -10.50 22.90
CA MET A 1 -22.26 -9.71 23.49
C MET A 1 -21.02 -10.58 23.49
N ASN A 2 -20.15 -10.34 22.50
CA ASN A 2 -19.48 -11.40 21.75
C ASN A 2 -18.08 -11.77 22.25
N LEU A 3 -17.85 -13.08 22.33
CA LEU A 3 -16.57 -13.77 22.55
C LEU A 3 -15.45 -13.38 21.55
N LEU A 4 -15.80 -12.72 20.44
CA LEU A 4 -14.86 -12.23 19.42
C LEU A 4 -14.01 -11.03 19.87
N ALA A 5 -14.44 -10.26 20.87
CA ALA A 5 -13.66 -9.13 21.39
C ALA A 5 -12.48 -9.55 22.29
N ARG A 6 -12.46 -10.80 22.79
CA ARG A 6 -11.38 -11.31 23.66
C ARG A 6 -10.20 -11.94 22.91
N LEU A 7 -10.36 -12.29 21.63
CA LEU A 7 -9.27 -12.86 20.82
C LEU A 7 -8.36 -11.78 20.19
N LEU A 8 -8.83 -10.54 20.03
CA LEU A 8 -8.02 -9.47 19.45
C LEU A 8 -7.04 -8.84 20.46
N PHE A 9 -7.33 -8.90 21.76
CA PHE A 9 -6.45 -8.34 22.80
C PHE A 9 -5.27 -9.26 23.19
N VAL A 10 -5.34 -10.56 22.86
CA VAL A 10 -4.25 -11.52 23.14
C VAL A 10 -3.11 -11.39 22.12
N TRP A 11 -3.35 -10.87 20.92
CA TRP A 11 -2.32 -10.73 19.89
C TRP A 11 -1.31 -9.59 20.17
N ILE A 12 -1.74 -8.50 20.81
CA ILE A 12 -0.86 -7.36 21.15
C ILE A 12 0.03 -7.70 22.37
N ALA A 13 -0.41 -8.57 23.27
CA ALA A 13 0.37 -8.98 24.44
C ALA A 13 1.53 -9.94 24.12
N ILE A 14 1.51 -10.64 22.98
CA ILE A 14 2.52 -11.65 22.62
C ILE A 14 3.81 -11.02 22.06
N CYS A 15 3.79 -9.75 21.61
CA CYS A 15 5.01 -9.07 21.19
C CYS A 15 5.81 -8.42 22.33
N SER A 16 5.28 -8.31 23.55
CA SER A 16 5.90 -7.52 24.62
C SER A 16 6.64 -8.32 25.71
N ILE A 17 6.67 -9.66 25.66
CA ILE A 17 7.11 -10.47 26.82
C ILE A 17 8.58 -10.96 26.76
N ASN A 18 9.32 -10.79 25.66
CA ASN A 18 10.68 -11.37 25.53
C ASN A 18 11.86 -10.38 25.66
N LEU A 19 11.84 -9.45 26.62
CA LEU A 19 12.93 -8.48 26.83
C LEU A 19 13.86 -8.74 28.04
N ALA A 20 13.77 -9.89 28.73
CA ALA A 20 14.56 -10.11 29.95
C ALA A 20 15.09 -11.54 30.13
N HIS A 21 15.89 -12.07 29.19
CA HIS A 21 16.82 -13.17 29.46
C HIS A 21 18.13 -12.91 28.71
N GLY A 22 19.15 -12.44 29.44
CA GLY A 22 20.49 -12.14 28.92
C GLY A 22 21.35 -13.38 28.72
N GLY A 23 21.08 -14.14 27.65
CA GLY A 23 22.04 -15.09 27.07
C GLY A 23 23.04 -14.37 26.16
N PRO A 24 24.17 -15.02 25.79
CA PRO A 24 25.07 -14.49 24.77
C PRO A 24 24.26 -14.11 23.53
N SER A 25 24.50 -12.90 23.01
CA SER A 25 23.73 -12.31 21.92
C SER A 25 24.01 -13.05 20.60
N ASP A 26 23.38 -14.20 20.42
CA ASP A 26 23.34 -14.95 19.17
C ASP A 26 22.61 -14.13 18.12
N GLY A 27 23.24 -13.13 17.50
CA GLY A 27 22.88 -12.52 16.21
C GLY A 27 21.38 -12.33 15.89
N THR A 28 20.53 -12.10 16.89
CA THR A 28 19.07 -12.38 16.87
C THR A 28 18.26 -11.18 16.36
N GLY A 29 18.93 -10.32 15.60
CA GLY A 29 18.31 -9.16 14.98
C GLY A 29 17.54 -9.54 13.71
N PRO A 30 16.51 -8.77 13.34
CA PRO A 30 15.90 -8.88 12.03
C PRO A 30 16.94 -8.56 10.94
N VAL A 31 17.12 -9.49 9.99
CA VAL A 31 18.11 -9.40 8.89
C VAL A 31 17.49 -9.01 7.55
N GLY A 32 16.16 -8.96 7.49
CA GLY A 32 15.41 -8.60 6.30
C GLY A 32 13.92 -8.46 6.56
N TYR A 33 13.14 -8.35 5.50
CA TYR A 33 11.67 -8.39 5.56
C TYR A 33 11.09 -9.12 4.34
N VAL A 34 9.86 -9.62 4.49
CA VAL A 34 9.08 -10.17 3.38
C VAL A 34 8.64 -9.02 2.47
N GLU A 35 9.10 -9.03 1.24
CA GLU A 35 8.79 -7.99 0.27
C GLU A 35 7.59 -8.36 -0.61
N GLN A 36 7.46 -9.65 -0.94
CA GLN A 36 6.42 -10.14 -1.84
C GLN A 36 5.94 -11.53 -1.45
N LEU A 37 4.63 -11.72 -1.58
CA LEU A 37 3.92 -13.00 -1.49
C LEU A 37 3.06 -13.15 -2.74
N ALA A 38 3.45 -14.04 -3.66
CA ALA A 38 2.71 -14.33 -4.88
C ALA A 38 2.15 -15.75 -4.82
N GLY A 39 0.86 -15.88 -4.52
CA GLY A 39 0.20 -17.16 -4.29
C GLY A 39 -0.91 -17.06 -3.23
N ASN A 40 -1.48 -18.20 -2.84
CA ASN A 40 -2.39 -18.28 -1.70
C ASN A 40 -1.60 -18.17 -0.38
N LEU A 41 -2.03 -17.32 0.56
CA LEU A 41 -1.34 -17.13 1.85
C LEU A 41 -1.13 -18.43 2.65
N ASP A 42 -2.05 -19.38 2.56
CA ASP A 42 -1.95 -20.68 3.25
C ASP A 42 -0.82 -21.57 2.67
N SER A 43 -0.28 -21.19 1.52
CA SER A 43 0.84 -21.87 0.87
C SER A 43 2.20 -21.46 1.43
N PHE A 44 2.24 -20.49 2.34
CA PHE A 44 3.47 -19.98 2.91
C PHE A 44 3.48 -20.17 4.43
N SER A 45 4.63 -20.52 4.99
CA SER A 45 4.84 -20.53 6.45
C SER A 45 6.25 -20.08 6.81
N ILE A 46 6.36 -19.42 7.97
CA ILE A 46 7.65 -19.02 8.55
C ILE A 46 7.75 -19.69 9.92
N GLU A 47 8.73 -20.56 10.12
CA GLU A 47 9.01 -21.13 11.44
C GLU A 47 10.16 -20.36 12.09
N ARG A 48 9.91 -19.79 13.27
CA ARG A 48 10.88 -19.07 14.09
C ARG A 48 10.93 -19.67 15.47
N ALA A 49 12.09 -20.18 15.88
CA ALA A 49 12.30 -20.79 17.19
C ALA A 49 11.19 -21.81 17.56
N GLY A 50 10.84 -22.69 16.61
CA GLY A 50 9.80 -23.72 16.79
C GLY A 50 8.35 -23.21 16.75
N ARG A 51 8.12 -21.93 16.44
CA ARG A 51 6.79 -21.35 16.29
C ARG A 51 6.50 -21.01 14.83
N THR A 52 5.35 -21.45 14.34
CA THR A 52 4.85 -21.04 13.02
C THR A 52 4.23 -19.64 13.10
N LEU A 53 4.76 -18.73 12.29
CA LEU A 53 4.26 -17.38 12.07
C LEU A 53 3.50 -17.33 10.74
N SER A 54 2.40 -16.58 10.71
CA SER A 54 1.70 -16.26 9.46
C SER A 54 2.54 -15.26 8.65
N PRO A 55 2.85 -15.55 7.38
CA PRO A 55 3.60 -14.63 6.54
C PRO A 55 2.77 -13.39 6.23
N ALA A 56 3.45 -12.24 6.22
CA ALA A 56 2.87 -10.95 5.86
C ALA A 56 3.89 -10.11 5.11
N LEU A 57 3.46 -9.24 4.19
CA LEU A 57 4.29 -8.18 3.63
C LEU A 57 4.93 -7.38 4.78
N LEU A 58 6.16 -6.91 4.56
CA LEU A 58 6.97 -6.18 5.54
C LEU A 58 7.26 -6.95 6.85
N LEU A 59 6.85 -8.21 6.99
CA LEU A 59 7.17 -9.03 8.15
C LEU A 59 8.70 -9.16 8.28
N PRO A 60 9.31 -8.69 9.38
CA PRO A 60 10.75 -8.82 9.57
C PRO A 60 11.13 -10.30 9.68
N VAL A 61 12.17 -10.71 8.94
CA VAL A 61 12.77 -12.05 9.02
C VAL A 61 14.07 -12.02 9.82
N GLN A 62 14.33 -13.07 10.58
CA GLN A 62 15.50 -13.23 11.45
C GLN A 62 16.40 -14.36 10.95
N THR A 63 17.68 -14.30 11.32
CA THR A 63 18.61 -15.41 11.09
C THR A 63 18.03 -16.71 11.64
N GLY A 64 18.09 -17.78 10.86
CA GLY A 64 17.62 -19.10 11.28
C GLY A 64 16.11 -19.34 11.11
N ASP A 65 15.34 -18.34 10.70
CA ASP A 65 13.95 -18.57 10.27
C ASP A 65 13.91 -19.61 9.14
N ARG A 66 12.93 -20.53 9.20
CA ARG A 66 12.67 -21.50 8.14
C ARG A 66 11.45 -21.08 7.34
N LEU A 67 11.65 -20.77 6.08
CA LEU A 67 10.60 -20.32 5.16
C LEU A 67 10.19 -21.49 4.28
N SER A 68 8.91 -21.82 4.28
CA SER A 68 8.36 -22.87 3.44
C SER A 68 7.33 -22.30 2.48
N VAL A 69 7.44 -22.70 1.21
CA VAL A 69 6.52 -22.39 0.13
C VAL A 69 5.98 -23.72 -0.41
N ARG A 70 4.66 -23.84 -0.51
CA ARG A 70 3.98 -25.04 -1.02
C ARG A 70 3.27 -24.73 -2.32
N GLY A 71 3.22 -25.66 -3.26
CA GLY A 71 2.49 -25.50 -4.51
C GLY A 71 3.28 -24.80 -5.61
N ARG A 72 3.17 -25.34 -6.82
CA ARG A 72 3.85 -24.84 -8.01
C ARG A 72 3.39 -23.42 -8.37
N GLY A 73 4.35 -22.56 -8.67
CA GLY A 73 4.11 -21.17 -9.08
C GLY A 73 4.02 -20.18 -7.92
N ASN A 74 3.95 -20.65 -6.67
CA ASN A 74 3.99 -19.77 -5.51
C ASN A 74 5.42 -19.26 -5.26
N ILE A 75 5.54 -17.98 -4.93
CA ILE A 75 6.82 -17.29 -4.74
C ILE A 75 6.76 -16.42 -3.48
N LEU A 76 7.75 -16.56 -2.62
CA LEU A 76 8.01 -15.69 -1.49
C LEU A 76 9.32 -14.93 -1.75
N SER A 77 9.27 -13.60 -1.82
CA SER A 77 10.46 -12.77 -2.00
C SER A 77 10.78 -12.02 -0.71
N LEU A 78 12.05 -12.02 -0.34
CA LEU A 78 12.60 -11.32 0.82
C LEU A 78 13.56 -10.23 0.36
N GLN A 79 13.61 -9.14 1.11
CA GLN A 79 14.74 -8.22 1.09
C GLN A 79 15.61 -8.49 2.32
N CYS A 80 16.80 -9.06 2.12
CA CYS A 80 17.77 -9.37 3.17
C CYS A 80 19.04 -8.53 2.97
N GLY A 81 19.20 -7.46 3.75
CA GLY A 81 20.22 -6.45 3.47
C GLY A 81 20.02 -5.81 2.09
N ASN A 82 21.06 -5.82 1.26
CA ASN A 82 21.02 -5.31 -0.12
C ASN A 82 20.66 -6.39 -1.15
N ARG A 83 20.27 -7.59 -0.70
CA ARG A 83 19.98 -8.72 -1.57
C ARG A 83 18.50 -9.06 -1.54
N ARG A 84 17.93 -9.15 -2.73
CA ARG A 84 16.61 -9.74 -2.95
C ARG A 84 16.76 -11.25 -3.05
N ILE A 85 16.04 -12.00 -2.21
CA ILE A 85 16.04 -13.46 -2.20
C ILE A 85 14.67 -13.94 -2.65
N ARG A 86 14.63 -14.89 -3.58
CA ARG A 86 13.40 -15.52 -4.05
C ARG A 86 13.36 -16.95 -3.56
N VAL A 87 12.28 -17.34 -2.87
CA VAL A 87 12.03 -18.68 -2.35
C VAL A 87 10.80 -19.25 -3.06
N THR A 88 10.94 -20.44 -3.62
CA THR A 88 9.86 -21.24 -4.23
C THR A 88 9.74 -22.58 -3.52
N GLU A 89 8.84 -23.44 -4.00
CA GLU A 89 8.67 -24.80 -3.48
C GLU A 89 9.97 -25.64 -3.55
N LEU A 90 10.82 -25.40 -4.56
CA LEU A 90 12.07 -26.14 -4.73
C LEU A 90 13.16 -25.75 -3.72
N GLU A 91 13.14 -24.51 -3.24
CA GLU A 91 14.09 -24.04 -2.21
C GLU A 91 13.55 -24.23 -0.78
N SER A 92 12.39 -24.89 -0.62
CA SER A 92 11.73 -25.06 0.67
C SER A 92 12.18 -26.33 1.42
N PRO A 93 12.47 -26.27 2.74
CA PRO A 93 12.51 -25.07 3.56
C PRO A 93 13.80 -24.27 3.33
N PHE A 94 13.65 -22.98 3.07
CA PHE A 94 14.77 -22.05 2.99
C PHE A 94 15.12 -21.56 4.39
N VAL A 95 16.37 -21.72 4.80
CA VAL A 95 16.86 -21.21 6.09
C VAL A 95 17.50 -19.84 5.87
N VAL A 96 16.99 -18.83 6.56
CA VAL A 96 17.52 -17.46 6.45
C VAL A 96 18.97 -17.45 6.96
N PRO A 97 19.95 -17.12 6.10
CA PRO A 97 21.35 -17.18 6.48
C PRO A 97 21.70 -16.10 7.51
N PRO A 98 22.74 -16.31 8.33
CA PRO A 98 23.31 -15.25 9.13
C PRO A 98 23.86 -14.16 8.19
N ASN A 99 23.22 -13.00 8.18
CA ASN A 99 23.79 -11.82 7.51
C ASN A 99 24.81 -11.16 8.43
N ALA A 100 25.95 -10.78 7.87
CA ALA A 100 27.06 -10.18 8.62
C ALA A 100 26.69 -8.85 9.31
N THR A 101 25.67 -8.16 8.81
CA THR A 101 25.15 -6.93 9.41
C THR A 101 23.64 -6.85 9.16
N PRO A 102 22.80 -7.01 10.20
CA PRO A 102 21.39 -6.68 10.10
C PRO A 102 21.28 -5.19 9.74
N PRO A 103 20.42 -4.80 8.80
CA PRO A 103 20.18 -3.38 8.56
C PRO A 103 19.70 -2.72 9.85
N GLY A 104 20.43 -1.70 10.33
CA GLY A 104 20.12 -1.03 11.59
C GLY A 104 18.72 -0.42 11.65
N PHE A 105 18.01 -0.33 10.52
CA PHE A 105 16.65 0.18 10.44
C PHE A 105 15.57 -0.79 10.95
N LEU A 106 15.76 -2.11 10.78
CA LEU A 106 14.69 -3.08 11.09
C LEU A 106 14.42 -3.19 12.60
N SER A 107 15.44 -2.96 13.42
CA SER A 107 15.28 -2.92 14.88
C SER A 107 14.46 -1.73 15.36
N ARG A 108 14.49 -0.60 14.62
CA ARG A 108 13.74 0.62 14.96
C ARG A 108 12.30 0.60 14.43
N LEU A 109 12.06 -0.15 13.36
CA LEU A 109 10.78 -0.14 12.65
C LEU A 109 9.96 -1.42 12.81
N GLY A 110 10.44 -2.41 13.57
CA GLY A 110 9.78 -3.71 13.69
C GLY A 110 8.28 -3.61 14.00
N VAL A 111 7.88 -2.76 14.94
CA VAL A 111 6.46 -2.57 15.30
C VAL A 111 5.66 -1.91 14.16
N LEU A 112 6.24 -0.88 13.52
CA LEU A 112 5.59 -0.19 12.41
C LEU A 112 5.40 -1.12 11.21
N LEU A 113 6.43 -1.87 10.84
CA LEU A 113 6.40 -2.82 9.73
C LEU A 113 5.40 -3.94 9.97
N LEU A 114 5.27 -4.44 11.21
CA LEU A 114 4.27 -5.45 11.57
C LEU A 114 2.85 -4.91 11.43
N ASP A 115 2.58 -3.70 11.93
CA ASP A 115 1.25 -3.07 11.83
C ASP A 115 0.84 -2.81 10.37
N VAL A 116 1.73 -2.20 9.59
CA VAL A 116 1.48 -1.92 8.15
C VAL A 116 1.38 -3.23 7.37
N GLY A 117 2.33 -4.13 7.60
CA GLY A 117 2.44 -5.41 6.93
C GLY A 117 1.21 -6.30 7.08
N GLY A 118 0.70 -6.43 8.31
CA GLY A 118 -0.52 -7.18 8.59
C GLY A 118 -1.74 -6.61 7.85
N ARG A 119 -1.89 -5.29 7.81
CA ARG A 119 -2.98 -4.62 7.09
C ARG A 119 -2.90 -4.86 5.58
N LEU A 120 -1.75 -4.58 4.98
CA LEU A 120 -1.55 -4.76 3.54
C LEU A 120 -1.72 -6.23 3.12
N THR A 121 -1.25 -7.17 3.94
CA THR A 121 -1.40 -8.61 3.67
C THR A 121 -2.85 -9.06 3.74
N THR A 122 -3.58 -8.66 4.78
CA THR A 122 -5.00 -9.03 4.89
C THR A 122 -5.83 -8.43 3.76
N GLN A 123 -5.49 -7.24 3.27
CA GLN A 123 -6.10 -6.64 2.09
C GLN A 123 -5.76 -7.43 0.83
N GLN A 124 -4.49 -7.81 0.64
CA GLN A 124 -4.08 -8.65 -0.48
C GLN A 124 -4.82 -10.00 -0.47
N ALA A 125 -4.93 -10.65 0.69
CA ALA A 125 -5.67 -11.91 0.86
C ALA A 125 -7.13 -11.78 0.41
N LYS A 126 -7.81 -10.73 0.89
CA LYS A 126 -9.21 -10.41 0.54
C LYS A 126 -9.38 -10.07 -0.94
N SER A 127 -8.35 -9.47 -1.55
CA SER A 127 -8.34 -9.15 -2.98
C SER A 127 -8.32 -10.43 -3.84
N VAL A 128 -7.58 -11.46 -3.41
CA VAL A 128 -7.47 -12.74 -4.13
C VAL A 128 -8.69 -13.65 -3.89
N THR A 129 -9.40 -13.51 -2.76
CA THR A 129 -10.52 -14.41 -2.39
C THR A 129 -11.92 -13.91 -2.74
N LYS A 130 -12.08 -12.68 -3.22
CA LYS A 130 -13.36 -12.26 -3.82
C LYS A 130 -13.39 -12.66 -5.29
N VAL A 131 -13.64 -13.95 -5.54
CA VAL A 131 -14.49 -14.30 -6.68
C VAL A 131 -15.83 -13.68 -6.34
N ALA A 132 -16.01 -12.42 -6.73
CA ALA A 132 -17.33 -11.86 -6.78
C ALA A 132 -18.09 -12.80 -7.71
N THR A 133 -18.96 -13.62 -7.15
CA THR A 133 -20.20 -14.01 -7.81
C THR A 133 -21.02 -12.72 -7.99
N SER A 134 -20.44 -11.76 -8.72
CA SER A 134 -21.11 -10.61 -9.26
C SER A 134 -22.06 -11.20 -10.27
N SER A 135 -23.30 -11.28 -9.82
CA SER A 135 -24.45 -11.54 -10.64
C SER A 135 -24.41 -10.58 -11.82
N ARG A 136 -23.86 -11.05 -12.95
CA ARG A 136 -24.09 -10.58 -14.33
C ARG A 136 -24.86 -9.26 -14.40
N GLY A 137 -24.15 -8.15 -14.32
CA GLY A 137 -24.66 -6.80 -14.56
C GLY A 137 -23.49 -5.83 -14.51
N HIS A 138 -23.20 -5.17 -15.63
CA HIS A 138 -22.16 -4.14 -15.78
C HIS A 138 -22.51 -2.82 -15.08
N ASP A 139 -23.27 -2.86 -13.98
CA ASP A 139 -24.01 -1.71 -13.46
C ASP A 139 -23.42 -1.13 -12.17
N GLU A 140 -22.11 -1.25 -11.93
CA GLU A 140 -21.51 -0.40 -10.90
C GLU A 140 -21.46 1.05 -11.42
N PRO A 141 -22.09 2.01 -10.72
CA PRO A 141 -22.13 3.39 -11.18
C PRO A 141 -20.72 3.95 -11.25
N LEU A 142 -20.43 4.70 -12.32
CA LEU A 142 -19.14 5.37 -12.51
C LEU A 142 -18.85 6.25 -11.29
N ALA A 143 -17.69 6.04 -10.69
CA ALA A 143 -17.31 6.63 -9.41
C ALA A 143 -15.80 6.90 -9.34
N ILE A 144 -15.40 7.95 -8.64
CA ILE A 144 -13.99 8.24 -8.33
C ILE A 144 -13.80 8.10 -6.81
N PRO A 145 -13.62 6.89 -6.25
CA PRO A 145 -13.65 6.67 -4.80
C PRO A 145 -12.69 7.57 -4.02
N LEU A 146 -11.52 7.85 -4.58
CA LEU A 146 -10.48 8.71 -4.00
C LEU A 146 -10.94 10.15 -3.74
N LEU A 147 -11.99 10.62 -4.43
CA LEU A 147 -12.47 12.00 -4.42
C LEU A 147 -13.96 12.10 -4.05
N GLN A 148 -14.54 11.05 -3.47
CA GLN A 148 -15.95 11.04 -3.08
C GLN A 148 -16.20 11.73 -1.74
N GLY A 149 -17.13 12.70 -1.73
CA GLY A 149 -17.81 13.18 -0.53
C GLY A 149 -17.02 14.10 0.40
N ARG A 150 -15.73 14.37 0.15
CA ARG A 150 -14.88 15.26 0.95
C ARG A 150 -13.81 15.94 0.08
N THR A 151 -13.29 17.07 0.54
CA THR A 151 -12.16 17.75 -0.12
C THR A 151 -10.87 17.00 0.21
N SER A 152 -10.32 16.29 -0.77
CA SER A 152 -8.96 15.77 -0.67
C SER A 152 -7.93 16.84 -1.03
N HIS A 153 -6.77 16.78 -0.39
CA HIS A 153 -5.66 17.67 -0.63
C HIS A 153 -4.64 17.04 -1.57
N LEU A 154 -4.04 17.88 -2.40
CA LEU A 154 -2.92 17.54 -3.24
C LEU A 154 -1.83 18.60 -3.08
N ALA A 155 -0.72 18.23 -2.46
CA ALA A 155 0.46 19.09 -2.40
C ALA A 155 1.08 19.15 -3.79
N LEU A 156 1.13 20.37 -4.36
CA LEU A 156 1.64 20.74 -5.69
C LEU A 156 2.15 19.54 -6.51
N PRO A 157 1.31 18.96 -7.39
CA PRO A 157 1.71 17.78 -8.13
C PRO A 157 2.82 18.11 -9.12
N ASP A 158 3.56 17.07 -9.47
CA ASP A 158 4.37 17.05 -10.68
C ASP A 158 3.49 17.33 -11.92
N LYS A 159 4.09 17.32 -13.11
CA LYS A 159 3.35 17.45 -14.38
C LYS A 159 2.53 16.20 -14.75
N THR A 160 2.23 15.34 -13.79
CA THR A 160 1.55 14.06 -13.98
C THR A 160 0.54 13.85 -12.86
N LEU A 161 -0.65 13.38 -13.23
CA LEU A 161 -1.71 13.00 -12.30
C LEU A 161 -2.08 11.53 -12.53
N TYR A 162 -2.01 10.75 -11.47
CA TYR A 162 -2.52 9.37 -11.44
C TYR A 162 -3.97 9.40 -11.04
N VAL A 163 -4.84 8.77 -11.83
CA VAL A 163 -6.27 8.73 -11.57
C VAL A 163 -6.77 7.30 -11.70
N ALA A 164 -7.66 6.90 -10.80
CA ALA A 164 -8.41 5.65 -10.88
C ALA A 164 -9.87 5.89 -10.55
N TRP A 165 -10.72 5.06 -11.14
CA TRP A 165 -12.17 5.08 -10.95
C TRP A 165 -12.69 3.65 -10.86
N ALA A 166 -13.97 3.52 -10.55
CA ALA A 166 -14.71 2.26 -10.55
C ALA A 166 -15.97 2.42 -11.40
N GLY A 167 -16.47 1.31 -11.95
CA GLY A 167 -17.68 1.29 -12.77
C GLY A 167 -17.53 1.86 -14.18
N GLY A 168 -18.67 1.99 -14.87
CA GLY A 168 -18.80 2.52 -16.23
C GLY A 168 -18.22 1.64 -17.35
N SER A 169 -18.45 2.05 -18.60
CA SER A 169 -18.05 1.29 -19.80
C SER A 169 -16.91 1.98 -20.58
N PRO A 170 -15.79 1.28 -20.92
CA PRO A 170 -14.78 1.86 -21.80
C PRO A 170 -15.31 2.06 -23.23
N PRO A 171 -14.69 2.92 -24.05
CA PRO A 171 -13.54 3.76 -23.72
C PRO A 171 -13.91 4.95 -22.82
N TYR A 172 -13.00 5.31 -21.92
CA TYR A 172 -13.16 6.45 -21.01
C TYR A 172 -12.42 7.70 -21.50
N GLU A 173 -12.89 8.86 -21.03
CA GLU A 173 -12.23 10.15 -21.13
C GLU A 173 -12.02 10.74 -19.73
N VAL A 174 -10.79 11.17 -19.43
CA VAL A 174 -10.44 11.91 -18.21
C VAL A 174 -10.19 13.36 -18.57
N ARG A 175 -10.86 14.30 -17.89
CA ARG A 175 -10.63 15.74 -17.98
C ARG A 175 -10.19 16.29 -16.63
N VAL A 176 -9.22 17.19 -16.65
CA VAL A 176 -8.78 17.93 -15.46
C VAL A 176 -8.99 19.41 -15.70
N THR A 177 -9.79 20.06 -14.84
CA THR A 177 -10.15 21.48 -14.95
C THR A 177 -9.82 22.24 -13.68
N SER A 178 -9.45 23.51 -13.81
CA SER A 178 -9.39 24.43 -12.67
C SER A 178 -10.79 24.95 -12.36
N VAL A 179 -11.15 25.05 -11.08
CA VAL A 179 -12.46 25.59 -10.62
C VAL A 179 -12.39 27.10 -10.36
N LYS A 180 -11.30 27.79 -10.73
CA LYS A 180 -11.27 29.27 -10.70
C LYS A 180 -12.28 29.87 -11.69
N SER A 181 -12.53 31.17 -11.57
CA SER A 181 -13.57 31.95 -12.26
C SER A 181 -13.67 31.79 -13.79
N GLU A 182 -12.68 31.20 -14.44
CA GLU A 182 -12.67 30.85 -15.85
C GLU A 182 -12.33 29.37 -16.00
N SER A 183 -13.28 28.46 -15.77
CA SER A 183 -13.08 27.00 -15.78
C SER A 183 -12.22 26.50 -16.95
N ARG A 184 -10.90 26.46 -16.74
CA ARG A 184 -9.91 26.21 -17.78
C ARG A 184 -9.56 24.73 -17.72
N GLN A 185 -9.72 24.07 -18.85
CA GLN A 185 -9.21 22.72 -19.04
C GLN A 185 -7.68 22.73 -19.03
N ILE A 186 -7.09 21.94 -18.13
CA ILE A 186 -5.64 21.82 -17.93
C ILE A 186 -5.09 20.62 -18.69
N ALA A 187 -5.85 19.52 -18.68
CA ALA A 187 -5.52 18.29 -19.38
C ALA A 187 -6.80 17.56 -19.80
N ALA A 188 -6.71 16.79 -20.87
CA ALA A 188 -7.70 15.80 -21.27
C ALA A 188 -6.98 14.60 -21.88
N LEU A 189 -7.50 13.40 -21.60
CA LEU A 189 -7.00 12.14 -22.12
C LEU A 189 -8.22 11.26 -22.45
N GLY A 190 -8.34 10.79 -23.69
CA GLY A 190 -9.44 9.94 -24.14
C GLY A 190 -8.96 8.61 -24.71
N GLY A 191 -9.91 7.72 -25.01
CA GLY A 191 -9.61 6.39 -25.58
C GLY A 191 -8.97 5.44 -24.56
N ILE A 192 -9.33 5.58 -23.29
CA ILE A 192 -8.75 4.79 -22.21
C ILE A 192 -9.58 3.52 -22.04
N GLU A 193 -8.94 2.34 -22.10
CA GLU A 193 -9.61 1.05 -21.94
C GLU A 193 -9.62 0.55 -20.49
N ASP A 194 -8.64 0.98 -19.70
CA ASP A 194 -8.49 0.59 -18.30
C ASP A 194 -9.15 1.59 -17.34
N GLN A 195 -9.49 1.16 -16.12
CA GLN A 195 -10.02 2.02 -15.05
C GLN A 195 -8.94 2.82 -14.30
N ARG A 196 -7.77 2.99 -14.92
CA ARG A 196 -6.62 3.72 -14.39
C ARG A 196 -6.00 4.54 -15.53
N ALA A 197 -5.58 5.75 -15.22
CA ALA A 197 -4.94 6.64 -16.19
C ALA A 197 -3.80 7.43 -15.58
N ILE A 198 -2.79 7.70 -16.42
CA ILE A 198 -1.71 8.64 -16.13
C ILE A 198 -1.95 9.86 -17.03
N VAL A 199 -2.37 10.97 -16.43
CA VAL A 199 -2.72 12.20 -17.14
C VAL A 199 -1.54 13.16 -17.11
N ALA A 200 -0.96 13.45 -18.27
CA ALA A 200 0.06 14.47 -18.40
C ALA A 200 -0.58 15.87 -18.33
N LEU A 201 -0.10 16.70 -17.43
CA LEU A 201 -0.56 18.08 -17.25
C LEU A 201 0.24 19.02 -18.15
N SER A 202 -0.45 19.86 -18.91
CA SER A 202 0.19 20.85 -19.79
C SER A 202 1.02 21.89 -19.00
N HIS A 203 0.59 22.19 -17.78
CA HIS A 203 1.28 23.03 -16.80
C HIS A 203 0.97 22.55 -15.38
N SER A 204 1.76 22.96 -14.39
CA SER A 204 1.47 22.68 -12.98
C SER A 204 0.08 23.20 -12.60
N LEU A 205 -0.62 22.46 -11.74
CA LEU A 205 -1.92 22.92 -11.25
C LEU A 205 -1.75 24.19 -10.42
N PRO A 206 -2.57 25.23 -10.66
CA PRO A 206 -2.55 26.41 -9.80
C PRO A 206 -3.08 26.04 -8.40
N ILE A 207 -2.58 26.71 -7.36
CA ILE A 207 -3.13 26.60 -6.00
C ILE A 207 -4.63 26.97 -6.02
N GLY A 208 -5.42 26.16 -5.33
CA GLY A 208 -6.88 26.26 -5.23
C GLY A 208 -7.58 24.97 -5.68
N PHE A 209 -8.87 25.07 -5.95
CA PHE A 209 -9.68 23.90 -6.32
C PHE A 209 -9.49 23.49 -7.78
N ALA A 210 -9.40 22.19 -7.99
CA ALA A 210 -9.39 21.53 -9.28
C ALA A 210 -10.41 20.38 -9.27
N GLN A 211 -10.85 19.99 -10.46
CA GLN A 211 -11.79 18.89 -10.66
C GLN A 211 -11.21 17.87 -11.62
N VAL A 212 -11.37 16.60 -11.29
CA VAL A 212 -11.26 15.49 -12.25
C VAL A 212 -12.66 15.09 -12.67
N GLU A 213 -12.89 14.97 -13.97
CA GLU A 213 -14.10 14.41 -14.56
C GLU A 213 -13.73 13.16 -15.36
N ILE A 214 -14.42 12.06 -15.10
CA ILE A 214 -14.36 10.82 -15.88
C ILE A 214 -15.67 10.70 -16.63
N ILE A 215 -15.58 10.47 -17.94
CA ILE A 215 -16.70 10.25 -18.84
C ILE A 215 -16.52 8.86 -19.43
N ASP A 216 -17.55 8.03 -19.38
CA ASP A 216 -17.53 6.70 -19.99
C ASP A 216 -18.13 6.72 -21.41
N HIS A 217 -18.14 5.56 -22.08
CA HIS A 217 -18.65 5.43 -23.44
C HIS A 217 -20.13 5.80 -23.57
N ASP A 218 -20.93 5.52 -22.54
CA ASP A 218 -22.37 5.76 -22.51
C ASP A 218 -22.69 7.24 -22.15
N GLY A 219 -21.66 8.04 -21.89
CA GLY A 219 -21.77 9.45 -21.51
C GLY A 219 -22.05 9.68 -20.02
N SER A 220 -21.98 8.63 -19.20
CA SER A 220 -22.05 8.75 -17.75
C SER A 220 -20.83 9.50 -17.25
N THR A 221 -21.04 10.39 -16.27
CA THR A 221 -19.97 11.24 -15.74
C THR A 221 -19.78 11.06 -14.25
N ALA A 222 -18.54 10.86 -13.81
CA ALA A 222 -18.15 10.98 -12.41
C ALA A 222 -17.23 12.18 -12.22
N ARG A 223 -17.45 12.94 -11.15
CA ARG A 223 -16.66 14.14 -10.84
C ARG A 223 -16.08 14.03 -9.44
N GLY A 224 -14.83 14.43 -9.32
CA GLY A 224 -14.10 14.48 -8.05
C GLY A 224 -13.44 15.84 -7.89
N LEU A 225 -13.66 16.47 -6.73
CA LEU A 225 -13.05 17.75 -6.38
C LEU A 225 -11.86 17.54 -5.45
N PHE A 226 -10.80 18.31 -5.65
CA PHE A 226 -9.64 18.33 -4.75
C PHE A 226 -9.04 19.73 -4.67
N GLU A 227 -8.36 20.02 -3.56
CA GLU A 227 -7.65 21.28 -3.35
C GLU A 227 -6.15 21.09 -3.58
N VAL A 228 -5.59 21.88 -4.49
CA VAL A 228 -4.16 21.99 -4.70
C VAL A 228 -3.59 22.95 -3.67
N ILE A 229 -2.75 22.44 -2.77
CA ILE A 229 -2.16 23.19 -1.67
C ILE A 229 -0.65 23.38 -1.87
N PRO A 230 -0.04 24.42 -1.25
CA PRO A 230 1.42 24.56 -1.21
C PRO A 230 2.09 23.34 -0.53
N ALA A 231 3.23 22.90 -1.06
CA ALA A 231 3.99 21.77 -0.49
C ALA A 231 4.34 21.92 0.99
N LYS A 232 4.55 23.15 1.47
CA LYS A 232 4.79 23.46 2.90
C LYS A 232 3.61 23.12 3.84
N ARG A 233 2.41 22.88 3.29
CA ARG A 233 1.23 22.46 4.07
C ARG A 233 1.11 20.93 4.16
N LEU A 234 1.91 20.17 3.41
CA LEU A 234 1.98 18.73 3.56
C LEU A 234 2.64 18.40 4.91
N PRO A 235 2.04 17.58 5.79
CA PRO A 235 2.64 17.27 7.07
C PRO A 235 3.99 16.59 6.87
N THR A 236 5.00 17.03 7.62
CA THR A 236 6.36 16.50 7.50
C THR A 236 6.40 15.05 7.96
N ALA A 237 7.16 14.21 7.25
CA ALA A 237 7.44 12.86 7.70
C ALA A 237 8.03 12.89 9.12
N GLU A 238 7.62 11.94 9.96
CA GLU A 238 8.14 11.81 11.31
C GLU A 238 9.67 11.69 11.29
N ALA A 239 10.34 12.39 12.22
CA ALA A 239 11.81 12.35 12.33
C ALA A 239 12.33 10.90 12.41
N ALA A 240 11.56 10.00 13.04
CA ALA A 240 11.87 8.58 13.14
C ALA A 240 12.04 7.89 11.77
N LEU A 241 11.31 8.28 10.72
CA LEU A 241 11.48 7.73 9.37
C LEU A 241 12.72 8.31 8.67
N ASN A 242 13.06 9.57 8.94
CA ASN A 242 14.22 10.24 8.34
C ASN A 242 15.53 9.62 8.81
N ASP A 243 15.62 9.27 10.10
CA ASP A 243 16.82 8.71 10.75
C ASP A 243 16.99 7.18 10.54
N THR A 244 16.25 6.59 9.60
CA THR A 244 16.34 5.16 9.30
C THR A 244 17.02 4.89 7.97
N ASP A 245 17.72 3.76 7.86
CA ASP A 245 18.36 3.28 6.63
C ASP A 245 17.40 2.45 5.75
N VAL A 246 16.15 2.91 5.65
CA VAL A 246 15.11 2.25 4.84
C VAL A 246 15.21 2.73 3.38
N PRO A 247 14.97 1.87 2.38
CA PRO A 247 14.84 2.31 1.00
C PRO A 247 13.87 3.48 0.84
N ALA A 248 14.21 4.46 0.00
CA ALA A 248 13.43 5.68 -0.15
C ALA A 248 11.95 5.41 -0.51
N SER A 249 11.70 4.41 -1.36
CA SER A 249 10.34 3.97 -1.72
C SER A 249 9.56 3.47 -0.51
N LEU A 250 10.16 2.64 0.34
CA LEU A 250 9.51 2.15 1.56
C LEU A 250 9.30 3.26 2.59
N LYS A 251 10.21 4.25 2.70
CA LYS A 251 9.97 5.45 3.53
C LYS A 251 8.73 6.21 3.07
N GLN A 252 8.55 6.39 1.76
CA GLN A 252 7.36 7.04 1.21
C GLN A 252 6.09 6.26 1.51
N ILE A 253 6.11 4.92 1.36
CA ILE A 253 4.97 4.05 1.70
C ILE A 253 4.58 4.18 3.17
N LEU A 254 5.57 4.09 4.08
CA LEU A 254 5.34 4.19 5.52
C LEU A 254 4.84 5.58 5.93
N TRP A 255 5.38 6.64 5.32
CA TRP A 255 4.92 8.00 5.58
C TRP A 255 3.49 8.22 5.09
N MET A 256 3.14 7.76 3.89
CA MET A 256 1.77 7.88 3.37
C MET A 256 0.79 7.05 4.22
N ASP A 257 1.15 5.84 4.65
CA ASP A 257 0.32 5.06 5.58
C ASP A 257 0.08 5.82 6.90
N ALA A 258 1.11 6.49 7.44
CA ALA A 258 0.97 7.30 8.64
C ALA A 258 0.01 8.50 8.43
N LEU A 259 0.12 9.20 7.30
CA LEU A 259 -0.80 10.30 6.96
C LEU A 259 -2.26 9.82 6.83
N LEU A 260 -2.46 8.65 6.22
CA LEU A 260 -3.78 8.07 6.04
C LEU A 260 -4.41 7.61 7.35
N LYS A 261 -3.62 7.22 8.35
CA LYS A 261 -4.12 6.88 9.69
C LYS A 261 -4.68 8.09 10.42
N ASP A 262 -4.05 9.25 10.26
CA ASP A 262 -4.45 10.48 10.94
C ASP A 262 -5.66 11.12 10.26
N SER A 263 -5.58 11.33 8.94
CA SER A 263 -6.57 12.10 8.19
C SER A 263 -6.82 11.49 6.80
N PRO A 264 -7.46 10.30 6.71
CA PRO A 264 -7.59 9.55 5.46
C PRO A 264 -8.32 10.34 4.37
N ALA A 265 -9.40 11.04 4.72
CA ALA A 265 -10.18 11.84 3.76
C ALA A 265 -9.38 12.97 3.10
N GLU A 266 -8.46 13.58 3.86
CA GLU A 266 -7.63 14.69 3.38
C GLU A 266 -6.49 14.18 2.51
N TRP A 267 -5.83 13.08 2.91
CA TRP A 267 -4.56 12.66 2.31
C TRP A 267 -4.65 11.46 1.37
N SER A 268 -5.83 10.87 1.16
CA SER A 268 -6.01 9.72 0.23
C SER A 268 -5.52 10.02 -1.17
N PHE A 269 -5.89 11.19 -1.73
CA PHE A 269 -5.48 11.53 -3.09
C PHE A 269 -3.98 11.82 -3.19
N GLN A 270 -3.41 12.54 -2.21
CA GLN A 270 -1.96 12.75 -2.12
C GLN A 270 -1.20 11.42 -2.02
N ALA A 271 -1.62 10.53 -1.13
CA ALA A 271 -1.02 9.22 -0.98
C ALA A 271 -1.08 8.43 -2.29
N TYR A 272 -2.22 8.47 -2.98
CA TYR A 272 -2.36 7.83 -4.28
C TYR A 272 -1.35 8.36 -5.31
N GLN A 273 -1.12 9.68 -5.35
CA GLN A 273 -0.12 10.27 -6.25
C GLN A 273 1.31 9.82 -5.95
N VAL A 274 1.68 9.72 -4.67
CA VAL A 274 3.04 9.31 -4.26
C VAL A 274 3.27 7.82 -4.50
N ILE A 275 2.27 6.99 -4.25
CA ILE A 275 2.42 5.53 -4.23
C ILE A 275 2.31 4.92 -5.63
N SER A 276 1.46 5.48 -6.50
CA SER A 276 1.25 4.98 -7.86
C SER A 276 2.54 4.76 -8.69
N PRO A 277 3.52 5.69 -8.73
CA PRO A 277 4.77 5.46 -9.46
C PRO A 277 5.65 4.36 -8.86
N LEU A 278 5.47 4.01 -7.57
CA LEU A 278 6.29 2.99 -6.89
C LEU A 278 5.81 1.56 -7.16
N VAL A 279 4.61 1.38 -7.71
CA VAL A 279 3.98 0.07 -7.89
C VAL A 279 4.82 -0.93 -8.71
N PRO A 280 5.45 -0.56 -9.83
CA PRO A 280 6.24 -1.52 -10.62
C PRO A 280 7.37 -2.18 -9.83
N GLU A 281 7.85 -1.52 -8.77
CA GLU A 281 9.02 -1.93 -8.00
C GLU A 281 8.67 -2.41 -6.58
N SER A 282 7.43 -2.23 -6.13
CA SER A 282 7.06 -2.44 -4.73
C SER A 282 5.66 -3.04 -4.57
N GLN A 283 5.60 -4.31 -4.14
CA GLN A 283 4.34 -4.95 -3.80
C GLN A 283 3.60 -4.27 -2.62
N PRO A 284 4.28 -3.77 -1.57
CA PRO A 284 3.63 -2.93 -0.57
C PRO A 284 2.96 -1.68 -1.15
N ALA A 285 3.60 -1.02 -2.13
CA ALA A 285 2.98 0.11 -2.84
C ALA A 285 1.75 -0.34 -3.63
N GLN A 286 1.84 -1.47 -4.33
CA GLN A 286 0.69 -2.04 -5.05
C GLN A 286 -0.48 -2.31 -4.11
N ALA A 287 -0.24 -2.96 -2.97
CA ALA A 287 -1.27 -3.27 -1.99
C ALA A 287 -1.93 -2.00 -1.44
N LEU A 288 -1.15 -0.98 -1.11
CA LEU A 288 -1.68 0.29 -0.62
C LEU A 288 -2.48 1.03 -1.70
N ARG A 289 -1.98 1.08 -2.94
CA ARG A 289 -2.69 1.68 -4.08
C ARG A 289 -4.03 0.97 -4.32
N ASP A 290 -4.01 -0.35 -4.44
CA ASP A 290 -5.22 -1.14 -4.70
C ASP A 290 -6.23 -1.02 -3.55
N CYS A 291 -5.77 -0.77 -2.31
CA CYS A 291 -6.66 -0.41 -1.21
C CYS A 291 -7.36 0.92 -1.46
N LEU A 292 -6.58 1.98 -1.74
CA LEU A 292 -7.08 3.34 -1.93
C LEU A 292 -8.10 3.44 -3.07
N GLU A 293 -7.98 2.58 -4.08
CA GLU A 293 -8.91 2.53 -5.22
C GLU A 293 -10.27 1.90 -4.88
N ARG A 294 -10.33 1.00 -3.91
CA ARG A 294 -11.52 0.16 -3.65
C ARG A 294 -12.47 0.74 -2.62
N THR A 295 -12.00 1.57 -1.69
CA THR A 295 -12.83 2.12 -0.62
C THR A 295 -12.39 3.51 -0.22
N VAL A 296 -13.34 4.31 0.29
CA VAL A 296 -13.06 5.53 1.08
C VAL A 296 -12.32 5.17 2.38
N SER A 297 -12.32 3.88 2.76
CA SER A 297 -12.10 3.41 4.13
C SER A 297 -10.98 2.39 4.30
N CYS A 298 -9.83 2.52 3.63
CA CYS A 298 -8.64 1.74 4.01
C CYS A 298 -8.37 1.77 5.53
N TYR A 299 -8.86 2.83 6.19
CA TYR A 299 -8.69 3.12 7.60
C TYR A 299 -9.99 3.34 8.38
N ASP A 300 -11.21 3.26 7.79
CA ASP A 300 -12.42 3.27 8.65
C ASP A 300 -12.59 1.90 9.29
N ARG A 301 -12.42 1.87 10.62
CA ARG A 301 -12.77 0.76 11.49
C ARG A 301 -14.15 0.98 12.10
#